data_AF-A0A7J4FCL3-F1
#
_entry.id   AF-A0A7J4FCL3-F1
#
_cell.length_a   1.000
_cell.length_b   1.000
_cell.length_c   1.000
_cell.angle_alpha   90.00
_cell.angle_beta   90.00
_cell.angle_gamma   90.00
#
_symmetry.space_group_name_H-M   'P 1'
#
loop_
_entity.id
_entity.type
_entity.pdbx_description
1 polymer ?
#
loop_
_entity_poly.entity_id
_entity_poly.type
_entity_poly.pdbx_seq_one_letter_code
_entity_poly.pdbx_strand_id
1 'polypeptide(L)' 'MAVQAGFVDAGRDVIAVGGYGSGADTAVIAKSSFPEALFSPKTDERLEIREILAMPRRKKWWKWDTRSCLGEK' A
#
# COMPACT_ATOMS: atom_id res chain seq x y z
N MET A 1 -3.94 -8.07 3.57
CA MET A 1 -3.96 -8.54 4.98
C MET A 1 -5.32 -8.34 5.63
N ALA A 2 -5.81 -7.11 5.88
CA ALA A 2 -7.08 -6.89 6.60
C ALA A 2 -8.29 -7.63 5.99
N VAL A 3 -8.38 -7.65 4.66
CA VAL A 3 -9.42 -8.39 3.92
C VAL A 3 -9.31 -9.90 4.11
N GLN A 4 -8.10 -10.47 3.94
CA GLN A 4 -7.85 -11.90 4.15
C GLN A 4 -8.14 -12.36 5.59
N ALA A 5 -7.90 -11.49 6.56
CA ALA A 5 -8.17 -11.77 7.97
C ALA A 5 -9.66 -11.62 8.33
N GLY A 6 -10.52 -11.17 7.40
CA GLY A 6 -11.96 -11.02 7.61
C GLY A 6 -12.38 -9.77 8.39
N PHE A 7 -11.47 -8.81 8.61
CA PHE A 7 -11.80 -7.55 9.30
C PHE A 7 -12.42 -6.49 8.39
N VAL A 8 -12.24 -6.64 7.08
CA VAL A 8 -12.69 -5.69 6.06
C VAL A 8 -13.26 -6.48 4.89
N ASP A 9 -14.46 -6.14 4.43
CA ASP A 9 -15.05 -6.75 3.23
C ASP A 9 -14.29 -6.31 1.97
N ALA A 10 -14.09 -7.23 1.03
CA ALA A 10 -13.55 -6.90 -0.28
C ALA A 10 -14.54 -6.04 -1.11
N GLY A 11 -14.00 -5.21 -2.00
CA GLY A 11 -14.78 -4.35 -2.90
C GLY A 11 -15.34 -3.08 -2.24
N ARG A 12 -15.04 -2.84 -0.96
CA ARG A 12 -15.42 -1.62 -0.23
C ARG A 12 -14.32 -0.58 -0.30
N ASP A 13 -14.72 0.68 -0.29
CA ASP A 13 -13.81 1.81 -0.09
C ASP A 13 -13.36 1.85 1.37
N VAL A 14 -12.04 1.91 1.55
CA VAL A 14 -11.41 1.97 2.87
C VAL A 14 -10.32 3.03 2.90
N ILE A 15 -10.09 3.61 4.08
CA ILE A 15 -8.95 4.47 4.33
C ILE A 15 -7.80 3.59 4.84
N ALA A 16 -6.77 3.43 4.03
CA ALA A 16 -5.55 2.73 4.41
C ALA A 16 -4.51 3.73 4.92
N VAL A 17 -3.97 3.49 6.12
CA VAL A 17 -2.99 4.36 6.77
C VAL A 17 -1.72 3.56 7.05
N GLY A 18 -0.56 4.13 6.69
CA GLY A 18 0.74 3.52 6.91
C GLY A 18 1.88 4.53 6.85
N GLY A 19 3.11 4.09 7.13
CA GLY A 19 4.28 4.96 7.03
C GLY A 19 5.61 4.22 7.06
N TYR A 20 6.71 4.97 7.00
CA TYR A 20 8.06 4.42 7.01
C TYR A 20 8.66 4.35 8.42
N GLY A 21 9.17 3.17 8.81
CA GLY A 21 9.83 2.95 10.10
C GLY A 21 8.82 2.82 11.26
N SER A 22 8.37 3.96 11.79
CA SER A 22 7.45 4.04 12.92
C SER A 22 6.43 5.16 12.74
N GLY A 23 5.24 5.00 13.31
CA GLY A 23 4.14 5.95 13.11
C GLY A 23 3.49 5.79 11.72
N ALA A 24 2.80 6.83 11.27
CA ALA A 24 2.15 6.87 9.96
C ALA A 24 2.37 8.24 9.30
N ASP A 25 2.68 8.24 8.01
CA ASP A 25 2.97 9.45 7.24
C ASP A 25 2.19 9.50 5.90
N THR A 26 1.46 8.43 5.57
CA THR A 26 0.76 8.25 4.30
C THR A 26 -0.64 7.69 4.55
N ALA A 27 -1.64 8.26 3.88
CA ALA A 27 -3.02 7.78 3.92
C ALA A 27 -3.67 7.87 2.54
N VAL A 28 -4.42 6.83 2.16
CA VAL A 28 -5.11 6.72 0.86
C VAL A 28 -6.52 6.18 1.03
N ILE A 29 -7.42 6.59 0.15
CA ILE A 29 -8.69 5.89 -0.07
C ILE A 29 -8.44 4.85 -1.15
N ALA A 30 -8.70 3.58 -0.84
CA ALA A 30 -8.55 2.48 -1.77
C ALA A 30 -9.75 1.55 -1.71
N LYS A 31 -10.09 0.98 -2.86
CA LYS A 31 -11.00 -0.15 -2.94
C LYS A 31 -10.27 -1.40 -2.49
N SER A 32 -10.71 -1.95 -1.38
CA SER A 32 -10.18 -3.18 -0.79
C SER A 32 -10.34 -4.38 -1.73
N SER A 33 -9.38 -5.30 -1.70
CA SER A 33 -9.38 -6.50 -2.55
C SER A 33 -8.61 -7.64 -1.86
N PHE A 34 -8.90 -8.87 -2.28
CA PHE A 34 -8.13 -10.06 -1.90
C PHE A 34 -6.78 -10.06 -2.64
N PRO A 35 -5.68 -10.55 -2.04
CA PRO A 35 -4.38 -10.61 -2.69
C PRO A 35 -4.36 -11.34 -4.03
N GLU A 36 -5.18 -12.39 -4.15
CA GLU A 36 -5.36 -13.18 -5.36
C GLU A 36 -5.98 -12.36 -6.50
N ALA A 37 -6.71 -11.29 -6.16
CA ALA A 37 -7.41 -10.39 -7.10
C ALA A 37 -6.73 -9.03 -7.27
N LEU A 38 -5.56 -8.77 -6.66
CA LEU A 38 -4.83 -7.49 -6.72
C LEU A 38 -4.61 -6.97 -8.16
N PHE A 39 -4.41 -7.88 -9.10
CA PHE A 39 -4.21 -7.60 -10.52
C PHE A 39 -5.23 -8.32 -11.41
N SER A 40 -6.44 -8.59 -10.87
CA SER A 40 -7.51 -9.24 -11.63
C SER A 40 -7.83 -8.46 -12.92
N PRO A 41 -8.11 -9.15 -14.05
CA PRO A 41 -8.59 -8.49 -15.26
C PRO A 41 -9.96 -7.83 -15.07
N LYS A 42 -10.74 -8.28 -14.08
CA LYS A 42 -12.00 -7.65 -13.71
C LYS A 42 -11.74 -6.44 -12.81
N THR A 43 -12.09 -5.26 -13.31
CA THR A 43 -11.99 -3.99 -12.57
C THR A 43 -12.77 -3.99 -11.26
N ASP A 44 -13.85 -4.77 -11.21
CA ASP A 44 -14.74 -4.84 -10.04
C ASP A 44 -14.15 -5.62 -8.87
N GLU A 45 -13.15 -6.47 -9.11
CA GLU A 45 -12.51 -7.28 -8.07
C GLU A 45 -11.11 -6.76 -7.72
N ARG A 46 -10.51 -5.93 -8.58
CA ARG A 46 -9.15 -5.43 -8.46
C ARG A 46 -9.01 -4.34 -7.38
N LEU A 47 -7.83 -4.29 -6.75
CA LEU A 47 -7.41 -3.15 -5.93
C LEU A 47 -7.30 -1.87 -6.77
N GLU A 48 -7.90 -0.80 -6.27
CA GLU A 48 -7.88 0.51 -6.91
C GLU A 48 -7.56 1.58 -5.86
N ILE A 49 -6.62 2.48 -6.15
CA ILE A 49 -6.37 3.67 -5.31
C ILE A 49 -7.25 4.79 -5.87
N ARG A 50 -8.21 5.26 -5.07
CA ARG A 50 -9.17 6.30 -5.46
C ARG A 50 -8.64 7.70 -5.14
N GLU A 51 -8.01 7.86 -3.98
CA GLU A 51 -7.52 9.16 -3.52
C GLU A 51 -6.27 9.01 -2.66
N ILE A 52 -5.37 9.99 -2.74
CA ILE A 52 -4.23 10.14 -1.82
C ILE A 52 -4.53 11.32 -0.89
N LEU A 53 -4.83 11.02 0.37
CA LEU A 53 -5.16 12.04 1.38
C LEU A 53 -3.91 12.75 1.88
N ALA A 54 -2.85 11.99 2.12
CA ALA A 54 -1.56 12.51 2.57
C ALA A 54 -0.42 11.60 2.10
N MET A 55 0.71 12.20 1.73
CA MET A 55 1.97 11.49 1.53
C MET A 55 3.18 12.42 1.75
N PRO A 56 4.34 11.92 2.18
CA PRO A 56 5.55 12.72 2.25
C PRO A 56 5.98 13.21 0.87
N ARG A 57 6.31 14.51 0.75
CA ARG A 57 6.83 15.09 -0.49
C ARG A 57 8.23 14.59 -0.85
N ARG A 58 9.04 14.28 0.16
CA ARG A 58 10.40 13.72 0.02
C ARG A 58 10.41 12.31 0.59
N LYS A 59 10.55 11.32 -0.28
CA LYS A 59 10.61 9.90 0.10
C LYS A 59 12.03 9.41 -0.03
N LYS A 60 12.42 8.42 0.78
CA LYS A 60 13.72 7.74 0.61
C LYS A 60 13.67 6.93 -0.69
N TRP A 61 14.54 7.29 -1.62
CA TRP A 61 14.76 6.52 -2.85
C TRP A 61 16.03 5.71 -2.68
N TRP A 62 15.91 4.39 -2.82
CA TRP A 62 17.07 3.51 -2.78
C TRP A 62 17.84 3.65 -4.09
N LYS A 63 19.13 3.99 -3.99
CA LYS A 63 20.07 3.88 -5.12
C LYS A 63 20.47 2.41 -5.21
N TRP A 64 19.71 1.64 -5.98
CA TRP A 64 19.94 0.21 -6.19
C TRP A 64 21.26 -0.11 -6.91
N ASP A 65 21.86 0.87 -7.58
CA ASP A 65 23.14 0.75 -8.26
C ASP A 65 24.32 0.57 -7.28
N THR A 66 24.26 1.24 -6.13
CA THR A 66 25.17 0.98 -5.03
C THR A 66 24.63 -0.18 -4.21
N ARG A 67 25.38 -1.29 -4.13
CA ARG A 67 25.13 -2.48 -3.28
C ARG A 67 25.10 -2.16 -1.77
N SER A 68 24.28 -1.20 -1.37
CA SER A 68 24.04 -0.75 0.01
C SER A 68 23.26 -1.78 0.84
N CYS A 69 22.84 -2.88 0.22
CA CYS A 69 22.24 -4.04 0.88
C CYS A 69 23.25 -4.84 1.72
N LEU A 70 24.55 -4.67 1.49
CA LEU A 70 25.61 -5.17 2.37
C LEU A 70 25.90 -4.04 3.36
N GLY A 71 25.37 -4.16 4.57
CA GLY A 71 25.47 -3.13 5.59
C GLY A 71 26.89 -2.60 5.75
N GLU A 72 27.00 -1.29 5.98
CA GLU A 72 28.20 -0.71 6.57
C GLU A 72 28.44 -1.41 7.90
N LYS A 73 29.48 -2.25 7.94
CA LYS A 73 30.19 -2.62 9.17
C LYS A 73 31.24 -1.55 9.45
#